data_AF-F8PNN6-F1
#
_entry.id   AF-F8PNN6-F1
#
_cell.length_a   1.000
_cell.length_b   1.000
_cell.length_c   1.000
_cell.angle_alpha   90.00
_cell.angle_beta   90.00
_cell.angle_gamma   90.00
#
_symmetry.space_group_name_H-M   'P 1'
#
loop_
_entity.id
_entity.type
_entity.pdbx_description
1 polymer ?
#
loop_
_entity_poly.entity_id
_entity_poly.type
_entity_poly.pdbx_seq_one_letter_code
_entity_poly.pdbx_strand_id
1 'polypeptide(L)'
;MSDRTRLRSDVDKAYDIQVKAATKGAARSTGVGLSLVTLAHYTWPLFRRQTLAFKAFLVSGFTMFGLVIGADNALLSHEAERRRSENAIRREARLELARRGLVGTETEIAKWRAERAELENIRRSSPPSSSHE
;
A
#
# COMPACT_ATOMS: atom_id res chain seq x y z
N MET A 1 -20.53 12.45 7.27
CA MET A 1 -19.87 11.12 7.24
C MET A 1 -18.87 11.09 8.37
N SER A 2 -19.10 10.27 9.40
CA SER A 2 -18.35 10.33 10.67
C SER A 2 -16.90 9.85 10.48
N ASP A 3 -15.93 10.48 11.17
CA ASP A 3 -14.50 10.17 11.04
C ASP A 3 -14.18 8.69 11.25
N ARG A 4 -14.94 8.00 12.11
CA ARG A 4 -14.82 6.56 12.34
C ARG A 4 -15.06 5.72 11.09
N THR A 5 -15.99 6.13 10.23
CA THR A 5 -16.30 5.43 8.97
C THR A 5 -15.14 5.57 7.98
N ARG A 6 -14.52 6.76 7.91
CA ARG A 6 -13.33 6.99 7.08
C ARG A 6 -12.14 6.16 7.57
N LEU A 7 -11.87 6.19 8.87
CA LEU A 7 -10.80 5.38 9.47
C LEU A 7 -10.98 3.89 9.17
N ARG A 8 -12.19 3.36 9.37
CA ARG A 8 -12.49 1.95 9.08
C ARG A 8 -12.26 1.62 7.61
N SER A 9 -12.74 2.47 6.70
CA SER A 9 -12.54 2.25 5.26
C SER A 9 -11.06 2.28 4.84
N ASP A 10 -10.23 3.06 5.53
CA ASP A 10 -8.80 3.13 5.25
C ASP A 10 -8.06 1.90 5.79
N VAL A 11 -8.45 1.40 6.97
CA VAL A 11 -7.95 0.13 7.52
C VAL A 11 -8.32 -1.04 6.63
N ASP A 12 -9.59 -1.12 6.19
CA ASP A 12 -10.06 -2.21 5.34
C ASP A 12 -9.29 -2.25 4.00
N LYS A 13 -9.01 -1.08 3.41
CA LYS A 13 -8.18 -0.99 2.19
C LYS A 13 -6.74 -1.44 2.42
N ALA A 14 -6.12 -1.01 3.52
CA ALA A 14 -4.76 -1.40 3.86
C ALA A 14 -4.66 -2.92 4.08
N TYR A 15 -5.66 -3.49 4.76
CA TYR A 15 -5.77 -4.93 4.98
C TYR A 15 -5.90 -5.71 3.67
N ASP A 16 -6.77 -5.26 2.76
CA ASP A 16 -6.94 -5.91 1.45
C ASP A 16 -5.63 -5.90 0.62
N ILE A 17 -4.91 -4.79 0.64
CA ILE A 17 -3.60 -4.68 -0.02
C ILE A 17 -2.60 -5.66 0.61
N GLN A 18 -2.54 -5.70 1.94
CA GLN A 18 -1.66 -6.58 2.69
C GLN A 18 -1.96 -8.05 2.39
N VAL A 19 -3.23 -8.48 2.46
CA VAL A 19 -3.63 -9.88 2.22
C VAL A 19 -3.30 -10.31 0.80
N LYS A 20 -3.57 -9.46 -0.21
CA LYS A 20 -3.25 -9.77 -1.62
C LYS A 20 -1.75 -9.92 -1.83
N ALA A 21 -0.95 -9.04 -1.23
CA ALA A 21 0.50 -9.13 -1.36
C ALA A 21 1.10 -10.31 -0.58
N ALA A 22 0.57 -10.58 0.62
CA ALA A 22 0.96 -11.70 1.46
C ALA A 22 0.70 -13.04 0.75
N THR A 23 -0.50 -13.23 0.21
CA THR A 23 -0.87 -14.45 -0.53
C THR A 23 -0.01 -14.65 -1.77
N LYS A 24 0.25 -13.59 -2.54
CA LYS A 24 1.16 -13.64 -3.68
C LYS A 24 2.60 -13.98 -3.26
N GLY A 25 3.09 -13.36 -2.19
CA GLY A 25 4.42 -13.59 -1.63
C GLY A 25 4.59 -15.04 -1.17
N ALA A 26 3.61 -15.55 -0.42
CA ALA A 26 3.54 -16.92 0.03
C ALA A 26 3.57 -17.90 -1.16
N ALA A 27 2.68 -17.73 -2.15
CA ALA A 27 2.64 -18.62 -3.31
C ALA A 27 3.98 -18.68 -4.06
N ARG A 28 4.62 -17.52 -4.25
CA ARG A 28 5.94 -17.44 -4.92
C ARG A 28 7.02 -18.15 -4.10
N SER A 29 7.12 -17.89 -2.80
CA SER A 29 8.15 -18.49 -1.96
C SER A 29 7.91 -19.98 -1.73
N THR A 30 6.67 -20.44 -1.64
CA THR A 30 6.33 -21.87 -1.60
C THR A 30 6.84 -22.57 -2.85
N GLY A 31 6.63 -21.99 -4.04
CA GLY A 31 7.15 -22.53 -5.29
C GLY A 31 8.67 -22.65 -5.29
N VAL A 32 9.38 -21.66 -4.75
CA VAL A 32 10.84 -21.71 -4.55
C VAL A 32 11.22 -22.82 -3.56
N GLY A 33 10.56 -22.89 -2.41
CA GLY A 33 10.82 -23.90 -1.38
C GLY A 33 10.60 -25.32 -1.89
N LEU A 34 9.51 -25.57 -2.62
CA LEU A 34 9.23 -26.85 -3.27
C LEU A 34 10.33 -27.21 -4.27
N SER A 35 10.74 -26.25 -5.11
CA SER A 35 11.79 -26.47 -6.10
C SER A 35 13.12 -26.86 -5.44
N LEU A 36 13.51 -26.15 -4.38
CA LEU A 36 14.73 -26.42 -3.62
C LEU A 36 14.69 -27.77 -2.90
N VAL A 37 13.57 -28.10 -2.26
CA VAL A 37 13.39 -29.39 -1.57
C VAL A 37 13.41 -30.55 -2.56
N THR A 38 12.73 -30.41 -3.70
CA THR A 38 12.73 -31.41 -4.77
C THR A 38 14.14 -31.60 -5.33
N LEU A 39 14.86 -30.52 -5.64
CA LEU A 39 16.22 -30.60 -6.15
C LEU A 39 17.15 -31.29 -5.14
N ALA A 40 17.11 -30.89 -3.87
CA ALA A 40 17.90 -31.50 -2.81
C ALA A 40 17.59 -32.99 -2.62
N HIS A 41 16.34 -33.42 -2.82
CA HIS A 41 15.95 -34.82 -2.74
C HIS A 41 16.63 -35.70 -3.81
N TYR A 42 16.79 -35.16 -5.02
CA TYR A 42 17.40 -35.88 -6.12
C TYR A 42 18.93 -35.76 -6.15
N THR A 43 19.51 -34.65 -5.71
CA THR A 43 20.97 -34.43 -5.77
C THR A 43 21.72 -34.96 -4.55
N TRP A 44 21.12 -34.96 -3.35
CA TRP A 44 21.84 -35.28 -2.11
C TRP A 44 21.33 -36.56 -1.43
N PRO A 45 22.14 -37.65 -1.35
CA PRO A 45 21.72 -38.90 -0.71
C PRO A 45 21.38 -38.79 0.77
N LEU A 46 22.04 -37.91 1.54
CA LEU A 46 21.72 -37.64 2.94
C LEU A 46 20.34 -36.99 3.10
N PHE A 47 20.00 -36.01 2.25
CA PHE A 47 18.69 -35.34 2.28
C PHE A 47 17.57 -36.26 1.77
N ARG A 48 17.87 -37.16 0.83
CA ARG A 48 16.93 -38.16 0.35
C ARG A 48 16.37 -39.03 1.48
N ARG A 49 17.25 -39.44 2.41
CA ARG A 49 16.92 -40.27 3.58
C ARG A 49 16.12 -39.55 4.67
N GLN A 50 15.98 -38.22 4.60
CA GLN A 50 15.19 -37.45 5.57
C GLN A 50 13.68 -37.68 5.41
N THR A 51 12.94 -37.53 6.52
CA THR A 51 11.49 -37.77 6.58
C THR A 51 10.71 -36.79 5.70
N LEU A 52 9.53 -37.21 5.25
CA LEU A 52 8.61 -36.33 4.52
C LEU A 52 8.14 -35.16 5.38
N ALA A 53 7.92 -35.38 6.68
CA ALA A 53 7.54 -34.34 7.63
C ALA A 53 8.58 -33.21 7.69
N PHE A 54 9.87 -33.55 7.74
CA PHE A 54 10.94 -32.55 7.74
C PHE A 54 10.96 -31.72 6.45
N LYS A 55 10.76 -32.36 5.30
CA LYS A 55 10.71 -31.67 4.00
C LYS A 55 9.51 -30.72 3.92
N ALA A 56 8.33 -31.15 4.38
CA ALA A 56 7.14 -30.31 4.45
C ALA A 56 7.34 -29.12 5.40
N PHE A 57 8.00 -29.34 6.54
CA PHE A 57 8.37 -28.28 7.47
C PHE A 57 9.25 -27.22 6.79
N LEU A 58 10.28 -27.61 6.03
CA LEU A 58 11.10 -26.67 5.27
C LEU A 58 10.26 -25.83 4.28
N VAL A 59 9.40 -26.47 3.50
CA VAL A 59 8.50 -25.76 2.56
C VAL A 59 7.60 -24.78 3.30
N SER A 60 7.03 -25.16 4.45
CA SER A 60 6.21 -24.25 5.27
C SER A 60 6.98 -23.03 5.75
N GLY A 61 8.27 -23.17 6.09
CA GLY A 61 9.14 -22.04 6.42
C GLY A 61 9.28 -21.05 5.27
N PHE A 62 9.49 -21.54 4.04
CA PHE A 62 9.49 -20.68 2.85
C PHE A 62 8.14 -19.99 2.64
N THR A 63 7.03 -20.71 2.79
CA THR A 63 5.68 -20.15 2.68
C THR A 63 5.45 -19.01 3.67
N MET A 64 5.75 -19.24 4.95
CA MET A 64 5.62 -18.22 6.01
C MET A 64 6.51 -17.01 5.74
N PHE A 65 7.76 -17.24 5.32
CA PHE A 65 8.68 -16.16 4.94
C PHE A 65 8.10 -15.27 3.84
N GLY A 66 7.62 -15.86 2.74
CA GLY A 66 7.03 -15.08 1.65
C GLY A 66 5.73 -14.40 2.02
N LEU A 67 4.93 -15.02 2.89
CA LEU A 67 3.70 -14.42 3.43
C LEU A 67 4.00 -13.12 4.18
N VAL A 68 4.93 -13.18 5.14
CA VAL A 68 5.30 -12.04 6.00
C VAL A 68 5.98 -10.94 5.18
N ILE A 69 7.01 -11.28 4.41
CA ILE A 69 7.74 -10.29 3.60
C ILE A 69 6.84 -9.67 2.52
N GLY A 70 5.91 -10.44 1.96
CA GLY A 70 4.91 -9.93 1.02
C GLY A 70 3.97 -8.90 1.67
N ALA A 71 3.47 -9.20 2.87
CA ALA A 71 2.62 -8.30 3.64
C ALA A 71 3.35 -7.00 4.00
N ASP A 72 4.54 -7.10 4.59
CA ASP A 72 5.29 -5.94 5.11
C ASP A 72 5.67 -4.97 3.99
N ASN A 73 6.17 -5.50 2.87
CA ASN A 73 6.52 -4.67 1.72
C ASN A 73 5.31 -3.90 1.18
N ALA A 74 4.13 -4.52 1.18
CA ALA A 74 2.92 -3.87 0.70
C ALA A 74 2.47 -2.74 1.63
N LEU A 75 2.47 -2.97 2.93
CA LEU A 75 2.17 -1.93 3.93
C LEU A 75 3.16 -0.76 3.84
N LEU A 76 4.47 -1.06 3.80
CA LEU A 76 5.51 -0.03 3.69
C LEU A 76 5.38 0.76 2.38
N SER A 77 5.07 0.09 1.27
CA SER A 77 4.86 0.77 -0.02
C SER A 77 3.62 1.66 0.00
N HIS A 78 2.54 1.21 0.64
CA HIS A 78 1.30 1.96 0.78
C HIS A 78 1.50 3.20 1.65
N GLU A 79 2.19 3.06 2.78
CA GLU A 79 2.58 4.20 3.62
C GLU A 79 3.51 5.17 2.88
N ALA A 80 4.50 4.66 2.15
CA ALA A 80 5.41 5.51 1.39
C ALA A 80 4.69 6.30 0.30
N GLU A 81 3.69 5.71 -0.36
CA GLU A 81 2.84 6.40 -1.34
C GLU A 81 1.93 7.45 -0.68
N ARG A 82 1.30 7.11 0.46
CA ARG A 82 0.55 8.08 1.29
C ARG A 82 1.43 9.27 1.68
N ARG A 83 2.62 9.03 2.23
CA ARG A 83 3.55 10.10 2.62
C ARG A 83 4.00 10.95 1.42
N ARG A 84 4.26 10.33 0.27
CA ARG A 84 4.63 11.05 -0.97
C ARG A 84 3.50 11.95 -1.46
N SER A 85 2.27 11.45 -1.50
CA SER A 85 1.11 12.24 -1.93
C SER A 85 0.81 13.40 -0.96
N GLU A 86 0.88 13.16 0.36
CA GLU A 86 0.71 14.22 1.36
C GLU A 86 1.79 15.30 1.27
N ASN A 87 3.05 14.90 1.06
CA ASN A 87 4.16 15.83 0.88
C ASN A 87 4.03 16.64 -0.42
N ALA A 88 3.56 16.04 -1.50
CA ALA A 88 3.28 16.76 -2.74
C ALA A 88 2.22 17.84 -2.53
N ILE A 89 1.10 17.51 -1.87
CA ILE A 89 0.04 18.47 -1.54
C ILE A 89 0.57 19.58 -0.63
N ARG A 90 1.36 19.25 0.40
CA ARG A 90 1.99 20.24 1.27
C ARG A 90 2.93 21.17 0.50
N ARG A 91 3.65 20.65 -0.49
CA ARG A 91 4.52 21.44 -1.37
C ARG A 91 3.71 22.39 -2.26
N GLU A 92 2.62 21.91 -2.86
CA GLU A 92 1.68 22.75 -3.64
C GLU A 92 1.13 23.89 -2.77
N ALA A 93 0.63 23.56 -1.57
CA ALA A 93 0.08 24.54 -0.65
C ALA A 93 1.11 25.62 -0.29
N ARG A 94 2.34 25.23 0.04
CA ARG A 94 3.41 26.18 0.36
C ARG A 94 3.76 27.09 -0.82
N LEU A 95 3.78 26.55 -2.04
CA LEU A 95 4.06 27.35 -3.24
C LEU A 95 2.95 28.37 -3.52
N GLU A 96 1.68 27.96 -3.36
CA GLU A 96 0.55 28.85 -3.60
C GLU A 96 0.41 29.92 -2.52
N LEU A 97 0.60 29.55 -1.25
CA LEU A 97 0.63 30.51 -0.14
C LEU A 97 1.77 31.51 -0.30
N ALA A 98 2.96 31.05 -0.69
CA ALA A 98 4.10 31.94 -0.95
C ALA A 98 3.80 32.93 -2.09
N ARG A 99 3.10 32.51 -3.16
CA ARG A 99 2.65 33.42 -4.24
C ARG A 99 1.67 34.49 -3.73
N ARG A 100 0.88 34.18 -2.71
CA ARG A 100 -0.02 35.13 -2.04
C ARG A 100 0.68 35.98 -0.97
N GLY A 101 2.01 35.83 -0.80
CA GLY A 101 2.78 36.52 0.24
C GLY A 101 2.56 35.96 1.66
N LEU A 102 1.93 34.78 1.78
CA LEU A 102 1.61 34.15 3.04
C LEU A 102 2.66 33.08 3.40
N VAL A 103 2.94 32.94 4.70
CA VAL A 103 3.83 31.89 5.21
C VAL A 103 3.05 30.58 5.30
N GLY A 104 3.61 29.49 4.78
CA GLY A 104 3.03 28.15 4.80
C GLY A 104 3.00 27.49 6.18
N THR A 105 2.34 28.12 7.14
CA THR A 105 2.05 27.57 8.47
C THR A 105 0.96 26.50 8.38
N GLU A 106 0.87 25.61 9.38
CA GLU A 106 -0.15 24.56 9.40
C GLU A 106 -1.58 25.13 9.34
N THR A 107 -1.81 26.29 9.96
CA THR A 107 -3.11 26.98 9.94
C THR A 107 -3.46 27.48 8.55
N GLU A 108 -2.52 28.09 7.83
CA GLU A 108 -2.74 28.58 6.46
C GLU A 108 -2.88 27.43 5.46
N ILE A 109 -2.15 26.33 5.65
CA ILE A 109 -2.33 25.11 4.85
C ILE A 109 -3.72 24.52 5.09
N ALA A 110 -4.23 24.54 6.32
CA ALA A 110 -5.59 24.08 6.62
C ALA A 110 -6.67 24.96 5.95
N LYS A 111 -6.52 26.29 5.99
CA LYS A 111 -7.40 27.22 5.27
C LYS A 111 -7.37 26.99 3.77
N TRP A 112 -6.18 26.86 3.19
CA TRP A 112 -5.99 26.54 1.77
C TRP A 112 -6.68 25.23 1.38
N ARG A 113 -6.61 24.18 2.23
CA ARG A 113 -7.32 22.92 1.98
C ARG A 113 -8.84 23.09 1.99
N ALA A 114 -9.37 23.90 2.91
CA ALA A 114 -10.80 24.19 3.00
C ALA A 114 -11.30 24.96 1.76
N GLU A 115 -10.59 26.01 1.35
CA GLU A 115 -10.88 26.78 0.13
C GLU A 115 -10.90 25.88 -1.11
N ARG A 116 -9.90 25.00 -1.25
CA ARG A 116 -9.82 24.10 -2.42
C ARG A 116 -10.99 23.10 -2.45
N ALA A 117 -11.38 22.57 -1.30
CA ALA A 117 -12.51 21.64 -1.19
C ALA A 117 -13.85 22.32 -1.52
N GLU A 118 -14.03 23.57 -1.10
CA GLU A 118 -15.21 24.37 -1.43
C GLU A 118 -15.27 24.67 -2.93
N LEU A 119 -14.16 25.11 -3.52
CA LEU A 119 -14.06 25.35 -4.98
C LEU A 119 -14.34 24.09 -5.80
N GLU A 120 -13.84 22.93 -5.37
CA GLU A 120 -14.12 21.66 -6.05
C GLU A 120 -15.61 21.28 -5.95
N ASN A 121 -16.23 21.52 -4.80
CA ASN A 121 -17.66 21.28 -4.61
C ASN A 121 -18.53 22.19 -5.49
N ILE A 122 -18.18 23.48 -5.57
CA ILE A 122 -18.84 24.46 -6.46
C ILE A 122 -18.68 24.05 -7.93
N ARG A 123 -17.47 23.63 -8.32
CA ARG A 123 -17.21 23.13 -9.68
C ARG A 123 -18.04 21.89 -10.01
N ARG A 124 -18.25 21.00 -9.03
CA ARG A 124 -19.04 19.77 -9.21
C ARG A 124 -20.55 20.03 -9.25
N SER A 125 -21.04 21.08 -8.57
CA SER A 125 -22.46 21.46 -8.55
C SER A 125 -22.86 22.38 -9.72
N SER A 126 -21.89 22.96 -10.43
CA SER A 126 -22.13 23.73 -11.65
C SER A 126 -22.28 22.77 -12.85
N PRO A 127 -23.43 22.71 -13.55
CA PRO A 127 -23.56 21.89 -14.76
C PRO A 127 -22.60 22.42 -15.85
N PRO A 128 -22.12 21.57 -16.78
CA PRO A 128 -21.31 22.04 -17.89
C PRO A 128 -22.14 23.08 -18.65
N SER A 129 -21.65 24.32 -18.72
CA SER A 129 -22.27 25.35 -19.53
C SER A 129 -22.33 24.83 -20.96
N SER A 130 -23.54 24.51 -21.43
CA SER A 130 -23.83 24.20 -22.82
C SER A 130 -23.47 25.43 -23.65
N SER A 131 -22.26 25.43 -24.21
CA SER A 131 -21.87 26.35 -25.28
C SER A 131 -22.49 25.86 -26.58
N HIS A 132 -23.74 26.21 -26.82
CA HIS A 132 -24.36 26.20 -28.15
C HIS A 132 -25.41 27.30 -28.19
N GLU A 133 -25.01 28.47 -28.70
CA GLU A 133 -25.65 29.20 -29.80
C GLU A 133 -24.80 30.44 -30.15
#